data_AF-A0A6L7TSJ7-F1
#
_entry.id   AF-A0A6L7TSJ7-F1
#
_cell.length_a   1.000
_cell.length_b   1.000
_cell.length_c   1.000
_cell.angle_alpha   90.00
_cell.angle_beta   90.00
_cell.angle_gamma   90.00
#
_symmetry.space_group_name_H-M   'P 1'
#
loop_
_entity.id
_entity.type
_entity.pdbx_description
1 polymer ?
#
loop_
_entity_poly.entity_id
_entity_poly.type
_entity_poly.pdbx_seq_one_letter_code
_entity_poly.pdbx_strand_id
1 'polypeptide(L)'
;MGRQRWVYRVEPCHFPEDFPQRLVRFKEAAGYSWRGLARELRIDIRLIKRWRNGVRPDSAHLVALLGLAARLGLLHLLLPEAGSI
;
A
#
# COMPACT_ATOMS: atom_id res chain seq x y z
N MET A 1 -33.56 -30.12 3.67
CA MET A 1 -32.80 -28.87 3.89
C MET A 1 -31.37 -29.22 4.28
N GLY A 2 -30.40 -29.06 3.39
CA GLY A 2 -28.98 -29.35 3.67
C GLY A 2 -28.32 -28.16 4.37
N ARG A 3 -27.68 -28.39 5.53
CA ARG A 3 -26.84 -27.38 6.19
C ARG A 3 -25.64 -27.08 5.29
N GLN A 4 -25.56 -25.88 4.74
CA GLN A 4 -24.33 -25.40 4.12
C GLN A 4 -23.26 -25.26 5.21
N ARG A 5 -22.19 -26.04 5.09
CA ARG A 5 -21.02 -25.98 5.97
C ARG A 5 -20.07 -24.94 5.39
N TRP A 6 -20.02 -23.76 6.01
CA TRP A 6 -19.04 -22.74 5.67
C TRP A 6 -17.65 -23.23 6.07
N VAL A 7 -16.78 -23.44 5.07
CA VAL A 7 -15.37 -23.72 5.29
C VAL A 7 -14.64 -22.39 5.33
N TYR A 8 -14.30 -21.92 6.53
CA TYR A 8 -13.40 -20.78 6.67
C TYR A 8 -12.01 -21.17 6.17
N ARG A 9 -11.62 -20.68 5.00
CA ARG A 9 -10.22 -20.68 4.56
C ARG A 9 -9.53 -19.48 5.20
N VAL A 10 -8.58 -19.75 6.08
CA VAL A 10 -7.63 -18.74 6.54
C VAL A 10 -6.54 -18.68 5.49
N GLU A 11 -6.72 -17.83 4.48
CA GLU A 11 -5.62 -17.53 3.57
C GLU A 11 -4.61 -16.64 4.31
N PRO A 12 -3.32 -16.99 4.31
CA PRO A 12 -2.30 -16.12 4.86
C PRO A 12 -2.40 -14.74 4.18
N CYS A 13 -2.51 -13.68 4.99
CA CYS A 13 -2.58 -12.33 4.46
C CYS A 13 -1.20 -11.92 3.91
N HIS A 14 -0.99 -12.15 2.63
CA HIS A 14 0.23 -11.74 1.94
C HIS A 14 0.17 -10.24 1.63
N PHE A 15 1.23 -9.52 2.01
CA PHE A 15 1.38 -8.14 1.57
C PHE A 15 1.83 -8.13 0.11
N PRO A 16 1.23 -7.32 -0.78
CA PRO A 16 1.54 -7.36 -2.21
C PRO A 16 3.03 -7.16 -2.47
N GLU A 17 3.65 -8.10 -3.16
CA GLU A 17 5.09 -8.06 -3.47
C GLU A 17 5.45 -6.88 -4.40
N ASP A 18 4.48 -6.43 -5.21
CA ASP A 18 4.60 -5.31 -6.13
C ASP A 18 4.34 -3.93 -5.46
N PHE A 19 4.20 -3.89 -4.13
CA PHE A 19 4.04 -2.65 -3.38
C PHE A 19 5.14 -1.61 -3.67
N PRO A 20 6.44 -1.95 -3.77
CA PRO A 20 7.47 -0.98 -4.12
C PRO A 20 7.21 -0.29 -5.47
N GLN A 21 6.78 -1.05 -6.48
CA GLN A 21 6.49 -0.55 -7.82
C GLN A 21 5.25 0.35 -7.81
N ARG A 22 4.21 -0.03 -7.06
CA ARG A 22 3.02 0.79 -6.83
C ARG A 22 3.35 2.11 -6.14
N LEU A 23 4.23 2.08 -5.14
CA LEU A 23 4.71 3.28 -4.44
C LEU A 23 5.45 4.23 -5.39
N VAL A 24 6.24 3.70 -6.33
CA VAL A 24 6.91 4.49 -7.38
C VAL A 24 5.87 5.19 -8.27
N ARG A 25 4.92 4.42 -8.81
CA ARG A 25 3.85 4.96 -9.68
C ARG A 25 3.02 6.02 -8.97
N PHE A 26 2.63 5.78 -7.72
CA PHE A 26 1.93 6.76 -6.89
C PHE A 26 2.73 8.06 -6.73
N LYS A 27 4.02 7.96 -6.38
CA LYS A 27 4.90 9.12 -6.21
C LYS A 27 5.06 9.91 -7.50
N GLU A 28 5.09 9.25 -8.66
CA GLU A 28 5.17 9.90 -9.98
C GLU A 28 3.86 10.60 -10.34
N ALA A 29 2.72 9.91 -10.21
CA ALA A 29 1.41 10.48 -10.48
C ALA A 29 1.08 11.66 -9.55
N ALA A 30 1.49 11.60 -8.28
CA ALA A 30 1.32 12.67 -7.31
C ALA A 30 2.33 13.83 -7.47
N GLY A 31 3.28 13.74 -8.41
CA GLY A 31 4.28 14.79 -8.65
C GLY A 31 5.31 14.98 -7.52
N TYR A 32 5.46 13.99 -6.63
CA TYR A 32 6.37 14.09 -5.50
C TYR A 32 7.80 13.62 -5.86
N SER A 33 8.78 14.24 -5.22
CA SER A 33 10.08 13.58 -4.99
C SER A 33 9.98 12.65 -3.78
N TRP A 34 10.93 11.73 -3.60
CA TRP A 34 10.94 10.86 -2.41
C TRP A 34 11.00 11.66 -1.10
N ARG A 35 11.77 12.76 -1.08
CA ARG A 35 11.83 13.68 0.07
C ARG A 35 10.53 14.47 0.24
N GLY A 36 9.87 14.81 -0.87
CA GLY A 36 8.55 15.43 -0.85
C GLY A 36 7.51 14.51 -0.22
N LEU A 37 7.45 13.25 -0.65
CA LEU A 37 6.54 12.25 -0.10
C LEU A 37 6.79 11.99 1.39
N ALA A 38 8.06 11.84 1.79
CA ALA A 38 8.41 11.65 3.21
C ALA A 38 7.92 12.82 4.07
N ARG A 39 8.09 14.06 3.58
CA ARG A 39 7.63 15.28 4.24
C ARG A 39 6.11 15.37 4.32
N GLU A 40 5.40 15.02 3.23
CA GLU A 40 3.93 15.01 3.21
C GLU A 40 3.38 14.00 4.22
N LEU A 41 4.00 12.83 4.32
CA LEU A 41 3.64 11.79 5.29
C LEU A 41 4.20 12.04 6.71
N ARG A 42 5.00 13.09 6.91
CA ARG A 42 5.70 13.42 8.17
C ARG A 42 6.55 12.28 8.73
N ILE A 43 7.26 11.56 7.85
CA ILE A 43 8.13 10.43 8.22
C ILE A 43 9.58 10.65 7.77
N ASP A 44 10.49 9.86 8.35
CA ASP A 44 11.89 9.84 7.92
C ASP A 44 12.03 9.25 6.51
N ILE A 45 12.86 9.88 5.67
CA ILE A 45 13.17 9.41 4.31
C ILE A 45 13.76 7.99 4.29
N ARG A 46 14.40 7.54 5.37
CA ARG A 46 14.91 6.18 5.54
C ARG A 46 13.78 5.15 5.53
N LEU A 47 12.58 5.49 6.04
CA LEU A 47 11.42 4.62 5.98
C LEU A 47 10.92 4.45 4.54
N ILE A 48 10.84 5.55 3.78
CA ILE A 48 10.54 5.49 2.33
C ILE A 48 11.57 4.60 1.60
N LYS A 49 12.86 4.72 1.93
CA LYS A 49 13.90 3.85 1.34
C LYS A 49 13.65 2.37 1.67
N ARG A 50 13.26 2.04 2.91
CA ARG A 50 12.91 0.66 3.30
C ARG A 50 11.71 0.15 2.51
N TRP A 51 10.68 0.96 2.33
CA TRP A 51 9.47 0.58 1.57
C TRP A 51 9.78 0.30 0.10
N ARG A 52 10.63 1.11 -0.51
CA ARG A 52 11.13 0.89 -1.87
C ARG A 52 11.95 -0.39 -2.03
N ASN A 53 12.51 -0.90 -0.93
CA ASN A 53 13.26 -2.15 -0.89
C ASN A 53 12.40 -3.35 -0.47
N GLY A 54 11.06 -3.20 -0.45
CA GLY A 54 10.13 -4.30 -0.13
C GLY A 54 9.81 -4.46 1.36
N VAL A 55 10.34 -3.61 2.23
CA VAL A 55 9.94 -3.65 3.64
C VAL A 55 8.54 -3.06 3.78
N ARG A 56 7.62 -3.87 4.29
CA ARG A 56 6.24 -3.45 4.54
C ARG A 56 6.17 -2.23 5.50
N PRO A 57 5.35 -1.20 5.20
CA PRO A 57 5.01 -0.17 6.17
C PRO A 57 4.25 -0.75 7.36
N ASP A 58 4.47 -0.24 8.57
CA ASP A 58 3.55 -0.55 9.67
C ASP A 58 2.14 0.02 9.39
N SER A 59 1.18 -0.40 10.22
CA SER A 59 -0.23 -0.07 10.02
C SER A 59 -0.49 1.44 10.03
N ALA A 60 0.18 2.21 10.90
CA ALA A 60 -0.03 3.65 11.00
C ALA A 60 0.47 4.37 9.74
N HIS A 61 1.65 4.01 9.26
CA HIS A 61 2.22 4.56 8.04
C HIS A 61 1.45 4.14 6.79
N LEU A 62 0.96 2.90 6.74
CA LEU A 62 0.12 2.43 5.64
C LEU A 62 -1.18 3.21 5.57
N VAL A 63 -1.86 3.43 6.69
CA VAL A 63 -3.09 4.23 6.75
C VAL A 63 -2.83 5.68 6.33
N ALA A 64 -1.73 6.29 6.78
CA ALA A 64 -1.36 7.65 6.37
C ALA A 64 -1.12 7.74 4.85
N LEU A 65 -0.43 6.75 4.27
CA LEU A 65 -0.20 6.67 2.83
C LEU A 65 -1.52 6.50 2.05
N LEU A 66 -2.40 5.60 2.48
CA LEU A 66 -3.69 5.37 1.84
C LEU A 66 -4.60 6.60 1.97
N GLY A 67 -4.59 7.28 3.12
CA GLY A 67 -5.34 8.53 3.33
C GLY A 67 -4.85 9.66 2.42
N LEU A 68 -3.53 9.79 2.26
CA LEU A 68 -2.95 10.72 1.29
C LEU A 68 -3.39 10.38 -0.14
N ALA A 69 -3.29 9.11 -0.54
CA ALA A 69 -3.67 8.67 -1.87
C ALA A 69 -5.17 8.87 -2.15
N ALA A 70 -6.04 8.61 -1.17
CA ALA A 70 -7.47 8.86 -1.26
C ALA A 70 -7.78 10.35 -1.47
N ARG A 71 -7.14 11.23 -0.69
CA ARG A 71 -7.30 12.69 -0.84
C ARG A 71 -6.88 13.20 -2.23
N LEU A 72 -5.92 12.54 -2.85
CA LEU A 72 -5.43 12.88 -4.19
C LEU A 72 -6.19 12.16 -5.32
N GLY A 73 -7.15 11.28 -5.02
CA GLY A 73 -7.84 10.47 -6.04
C GLY A 73 -6.97 9.37 -6.67
N LEU A 74 -5.84 9.03 -6.04
CA LEU A 74 -4.81 8.10 -6.56
C LEU A 74 -4.78 6.76 -5.83
N LEU A 75 -5.82 6.44 -5.05
CA LEU A 75 -5.88 5.23 -4.23
C LEU A 75 -5.69 3.94 -5.05
N HIS A 76 -6.24 3.91 -6.26
CA HIS A 76 -6.14 2.80 -7.22
C HIS A 76 -4.69 2.41 -7.56
N LEU A 77 -3.72 3.33 -7.41
CA LEU A 77 -2.31 3.03 -7.67
C LEU A 77 -1.63 2.22 -6.56
N LEU A 78 -2.21 2.17 -5.37
CA LEU A 78 -1.65 1.49 -4.20
C LEU A 78 -2.36 0.18 -3.86
N LEU A 79 -3.64 0.06 -4.22
CA LEU A 79 -4.43 -1.13 -3.97
C LEU A 79 -4.09 -2.25 -4.96
N PRO A 80 -4.15 -3.52 -4.53
CA PRO A 80 -4.04 -4.63 -5.47
C PRO A 80 -5.24 -4.68 -6.40
N GLU A 81 -4.97 -4.91 -7.69
CA GLU A 81 -5.97 -5.30 -8.65
C GLU A 81 -6.71 -6.53 -8.09
N ALA A 82 -8.04 -6.46 -8.05
CA ALA A 82 -8.89 -7.55 -7.60
C ALA A 82 -8.84 -8.68 -8.65
N GLY A 83 -7.75 -9.46 -8.67
CA GLY A 83 -7.55 -10.49 -9.69
C GLY A 83 -6.32 -11.39 -9.54
N SER A 84 -5.43 -11.14 -8.57
CA SER A 84 -4.34 -12.06 -8.25
C SER A 84 -4.40 -12.47 -6.78
N ILE A 85 -5.23 -13.48 -6.53
CA ILE A 85 -5.13 -14.38 -5.38
C ILE A 85 -4.70 -15.73 -5.95
#